data_AF-A0AAU1FUV0-F1
#
_entry.id   AF-A0AAU1FUV0-F1
#
_cell.length_a   1.000
_cell.length_b   1.000
_cell.length_c   1.000
_cell.angle_alpha   90.00
_cell.angle_beta   90.00
_cell.angle_gamma   90.00
#
_symmetry.space_group_name_H-M   'P 1'
#
loop_
_entity.id
_entity.type
_entity.pdbx_description
1 polymer ?
#
loop_
_entity_poly.entity_id
_entity_poly.type
_entity_poly.pdbx_seq_one_letter_code
_entity_poly.pdbx_strand_id
1 'polypeptide(L)'
;MTLMDVLVDFSSTGRIGPLSCGMSLAEAEDLLGPGRPHPAHILKGPDVDGYPYSWAGLRLVVTQRAVTGIWVSLWPGSTAKLPPLVLPDSE
;
A
#
# COMPACT_ATOMS: atom_id res chain seq x y z
N MET A 1 -2.75 -17.61 4.95
CA MET A 1 -3.62 -16.64 4.25
C MET A 1 -3.20 -16.64 2.80
N THR A 2 -4.13 -16.75 1.86
CA THR A 2 -3.84 -16.70 0.42
C THR A 2 -4.03 -15.29 -0.12
N LEU A 3 -3.49 -15.01 -1.32
CA LEU A 3 -3.77 -13.75 -2.02
C LEU A 3 -5.28 -13.52 -2.23
N MET A 4 -6.04 -14.58 -2.51
CA MET A 4 -7.49 -14.46 -2.72
C MET A 4 -8.21 -14.05 -1.44
N ASP A 5 -7.81 -14.60 -0.27
CA ASP A 5 -8.38 -14.20 1.02
C ASP A 5 -8.17 -12.70 1.26
N VAL A 6 -6.96 -12.18 0.99
CA VAL A 6 -6.64 -10.75 1.11
C VAL A 6 -7.54 -9.89 0.21
N LEU A 7 -7.74 -10.30 -1.04
CA LEU A 7 -8.56 -9.54 -2.00
C LEU A 7 -10.05 -9.54 -1.63
N VAL A 8 -10.56 -10.68 -1.16
CA VAL A 8 -11.95 -10.81 -0.69
C VAL A 8 -12.17 -9.94 0.56
N ASP A 9 -11.28 -10.02 1.54
CA ASP A 9 -11.34 -9.20 2.75
C ASP A 9 -11.23 -7.71 2.43
N PHE A 10 -10.33 -7.34 1.50
CA PHE A 10 -10.20 -5.96 1.07
C PHE A 10 -11.47 -5.44 0.40
N SER A 11 -12.08 -6.24 -0.48
CA SER A 11 -13.31 -5.84 -1.16
C SER A 11 -14.49 -5.66 -0.21
N SER A 12 -14.53 -6.41 0.90
CA SER A 12 -15.62 -6.37 1.87
C SER A 12 -15.42 -5.31 2.95
N THR A 13 -14.18 -5.01 3.33
CA THR A 13 -13.87 -4.11 4.46
C THR A 13 -13.28 -2.76 4.04
N GLY A 14 -12.74 -2.66 2.82
CA GLY A 14 -11.92 -1.53 2.41
C GLY A 14 -10.56 -1.45 3.12
N ARG A 15 -10.14 -2.53 3.81
CA ARG A 15 -8.88 -2.62 4.56
C ARG A 15 -7.99 -3.75 4.04
N ILE A 16 -6.67 -3.58 4.11
CA ILE A 16 -5.71 -4.65 3.84
C ILE A 16 -4.91 -4.91 5.11
N GLY A 17 -5.26 -5.97 5.83
CA GLY A 17 -4.74 -6.21 7.18
C GLY A 17 -4.99 -4.97 8.07
N PRO A 18 -3.95 -4.40 8.72
CA PRO A 18 -4.12 -3.19 9.53
C PRO A 18 -4.29 -1.91 8.70
N LEU A 19 -3.97 -1.93 7.40
CA LEU A 19 -3.97 -0.74 6.53
C LEU A 19 -5.38 -0.33 6.14
N SER A 20 -5.68 0.97 6.22
CA SER A 20 -6.97 1.53 5.84
C SER A 20 -6.83 2.98 5.38
N CYS A 21 -7.71 3.41 4.47
CA CYS A 21 -7.83 4.84 4.17
C CYS A 21 -8.16 5.64 5.45
N GLY A 22 -7.62 6.85 5.53
CA GLY A 22 -7.75 7.75 6.70
C GLY A 22 -6.58 7.68 7.68
N MET A 23 -5.76 6.62 7.65
CA MET A 23 -4.52 6.59 8.43
C MET A 23 -3.47 7.55 7.84
N SER A 24 -2.53 8.02 8.65
CA SER A 24 -1.38 8.80 8.18
C SER A 24 -0.36 7.92 7.43
N LEU A 25 0.44 8.55 6.57
CA LEU A 25 1.58 7.87 5.94
C LEU A 25 2.58 7.35 6.98
N ALA A 26 2.81 8.12 8.07
CA ALA A 26 3.71 7.72 9.14
C ALA A 26 3.25 6.42 9.83
N GLU A 27 1.96 6.31 10.18
CA GLU A 27 1.40 5.07 10.75
C GLU A 27 1.54 3.88 9.79
N ALA A 28 1.41 4.11 8.47
CA ALA A 28 1.61 3.05 7.49
C ALA A 28 3.08 2.63 7.40
N GLU A 29 4.02 3.58 7.46
CA GLU A 29 5.47 3.31 7.48
C GLU A 29 5.93 2.63 8.77
N ASP A 30 5.31 2.92 9.91
CA ASP A 30 5.57 2.22 11.17
C ASP A 30 5.22 0.72 11.07
N LEU A 31 4.18 0.39 10.29
CA LEU A 31 3.74 -0.98 10.07
C LEU A 31 4.53 -1.71 8.97
N LEU A 32 4.85 -1.01 7.88
CA LEU A 32 5.41 -1.60 6.66
C LEU A 32 6.92 -1.39 6.49
N GLY A 33 7.53 -0.53 7.31
CA GLY A 33 8.80 0.10 7.02
C GLY A 33 8.68 1.23 5.99
N PRO A 34 9.78 1.94 5.68
CA PRO A 34 9.76 3.09 4.79
C PRO A 34 9.29 2.72 3.38
N GLY A 35 8.36 3.50 2.83
CA GLY A 35 7.87 3.31 1.46
C GLY A 35 8.82 3.89 0.42
N ARG A 36 8.77 3.39 -0.82
CA ARG A 36 9.42 4.06 -1.94
C ARG A 36 8.51 5.17 -2.47
N PRO A 37 8.88 6.46 -2.37
CA PRO A 37 8.06 7.54 -2.89
C PRO A 37 8.02 7.53 -4.42
N HIS A 38 6.88 7.88 -5.01
CA HIS A 38 6.80 8.23 -6.43
C HIS A 38 7.74 9.41 -6.74
N PRO A 39 8.39 9.48 -7.93
CA PRO A 39 9.31 10.57 -8.29
C PRO A 39 8.76 11.98 -8.12
N ALA A 40 7.44 12.16 -8.22
CA ALA A 40 6.79 13.45 -7.97
C ALA A 40 7.05 13.99 -6.56
N HIS A 41 7.05 13.13 -5.53
CA HIS A 41 7.36 13.51 -4.14
C HIS A 41 8.82 13.94 -3.98
N ILE A 42 9.73 13.32 -4.73
CA ILE A 42 11.16 13.69 -4.73
C ILE A 42 11.36 15.07 -5.38
N LEU A 43 10.64 15.33 -6.48
CA LEU A 43 10.80 16.55 -7.28
C LEU A 43 10.05 17.76 -6.72
N LYS A 44 8.86 17.54 -6.16
CA LYS A 44 7.94 18.61 -5.70
C LYS A 44 7.87 18.72 -4.18
N GLY A 45 8.54 17.82 -3.45
CA GLY A 45 8.46 17.70 -2.00
C GLY A 45 7.34 16.74 -1.55
N PRO A 46 7.36 16.35 -0.27
CA PRO A 46 6.48 15.30 0.28
C PRO A 46 5.01 15.72 0.42
N ASP A 47 4.71 17.01 0.27
CA ASP A 47 3.35 17.55 0.44
C ASP A 47 2.55 17.58 -0.88
N VAL A 48 3.05 16.96 -1.96
CA VAL A 48 2.30 16.83 -3.22
C VAL A 48 1.27 15.71 -3.14
N ASP A 49 0.03 16.03 -3.47
CA ASP A 49 -1.08 15.08 -3.34
C ASP A 49 -1.22 14.12 -4.54
N GLY A 50 -1.83 12.97 -4.27
CA GLY A 50 -2.33 12.05 -5.29
C GLY A 50 -1.26 11.11 -5.88
N TYR A 51 -0.03 11.15 -5.36
CA TYR A 51 1.04 10.26 -5.80
C TYR A 51 1.33 9.16 -4.77
N PRO A 52 1.57 7.91 -5.22
CA PRO A 52 1.68 6.79 -4.30
C PRO A 52 3.07 6.65 -3.65
N TYR A 53 3.08 6.03 -2.48
CA TYR A 53 4.22 5.34 -1.91
C TYR A 53 4.08 3.84 -2.19
N SER A 54 5.19 3.15 -2.48
CA SER A 54 5.18 1.76 -2.95
C SER A 54 5.97 0.82 -2.05
N TRP A 55 5.42 -0.37 -1.80
CA TRP A 55 6.08 -1.53 -1.17
C TRP A 55 5.83 -2.76 -2.04
N ALA A 56 6.78 -3.07 -2.93
CA ALA A 56 6.61 -4.10 -3.96
C ALA A 56 5.28 -3.92 -4.74
N GLY A 57 4.37 -4.89 -4.68
CA GLY A 57 3.05 -4.84 -5.32
C GLY A 57 2.01 -3.98 -4.60
N LEU A 58 2.24 -3.58 -3.36
CA LEU A 58 1.35 -2.70 -2.59
C LEU A 58 1.69 -1.23 -2.86
N ARG A 59 0.67 -0.39 -3.05
CA ARG A 59 0.83 1.07 -3.16
C ARG A 59 -0.22 1.79 -2.32
N LEU A 60 0.20 2.85 -1.64
CA LEU A 60 -0.69 3.74 -0.88
C LEU A 60 -0.67 5.13 -1.52
N VAL A 61 -1.83 5.62 -1.95
CA VAL A 61 -1.99 7.00 -2.43
C VAL A 61 -2.15 7.91 -1.22
N VAL A 62 -1.36 8.98 -1.18
CA VAL A 62 -1.34 9.93 -0.07
C VAL A 62 -1.85 11.29 -0.52
N THR A 63 -2.69 11.90 0.28
CA THR A 63 -3.20 13.27 0.12
C THR A 63 -3.17 13.92 1.50
N GLN A 64 -2.57 15.10 1.62
CA GLN A 64 -2.42 15.82 2.90
C GLN A 64 -1.85 14.93 4.01
N ARG A 65 -0.84 14.11 3.66
CA ARG A 65 -0.17 13.13 4.54
C ARG A 65 -1.06 11.99 5.08
N ALA A 66 -2.29 11.88 4.60
CA ALA A 66 -3.20 10.77 4.89
C ALA A 66 -3.33 9.82 3.70
N VAL A 67 -3.48 8.53 3.97
CA VAL A 67 -3.76 7.50 2.97
C VAL A 67 -5.19 7.68 2.48
N THR A 68 -5.35 7.95 1.19
CA THR A 68 -6.66 8.10 0.53
C THR A 68 -6.98 6.98 -0.45
N GLY A 69 -5.99 6.13 -0.78
CA GLY A 69 -6.20 4.96 -1.60
C GLY A 69 -5.20 3.85 -1.32
N ILE A 70 -5.65 2.60 -1.44
CA ILE A 70 -4.83 1.40 -1.28
C ILE A 70 -4.94 0.58 -2.57
N TRP A 71 -3.83 0.34 -3.25
CA TRP A 71 -3.78 -0.36 -4.52
C TRP A 71 -2.91 -1.60 -4.41
N VAL A 72 -3.38 -2.70 -4.98
CA VAL A 72 -2.63 -3.95 -5.12
C VAL A 72 -2.37 -4.17 -6.60
N SER A 73 -1.10 -4.12 -7.01
CA SER A 73 -0.66 -4.37 -8.38
C SER A 73 -0.49 -5.88 -8.59
N LEU A 74 -1.38 -6.47 -9.39
CA LEU A 74 -1.32 -7.88 -9.77
C LEU A 74 -0.83 -7.99 -11.23
N TRP A 75 0.05 -8.96 -11.51
CA TRP A 75 0.44 -9.31 -12.86
C TRP A 75 -0.09 -10.70 -13.22
N PRO A 76 -0.60 -10.93 -14.45
CA PRO A 76 -1.05 -12.25 -14.88
C PRO A 76 0.05 -13.30 -14.67
N GLY A 77 -0.28 -14.42 -14.00
CA GLY A 77 0.64 -15.54 -13.77
C GLY A 77 1.80 -15.27 -12.80
N SER A 78 1.88 -14.10 -12.17
CA SER A 78 2.92 -13.77 -11.20
C SER A 78 2.38 -13.88 -9.77
N THR A 79 3.15 -14.49 -8.88
CA THR A 79 2.91 -14.39 -7.44
C THR A 79 3.00 -12.91 -7.06
N ALA A 80 1.90 -12.33 -6.58
CA ALA A 80 1.90 -10.96 -6.11
C ALA A 80 2.89 -10.85 -4.95
N LYS A 81 3.96 -10.07 -5.12
CA LYS A 81 4.90 -9.77 -4.05
C LYS A 81 4.32 -8.65 -3.22
N LEU A 82 3.79 -8.98 -2.06
CA LEU A 82 3.23 -8.01 -1.11
C LEU A 82 4.11 -7.97 0.14
N PRO A 83 3.99 -6.92 0.96
CA PRO A 83 4.65 -6.92 2.26
C PRO A 83 4.21 -8.15 3.07
N PRO A 84 5.11 -8.78 3.84
CA PRO A 84 4.76 -9.95 4.67
C PRO A 84 3.61 -9.69 5.64
N LEU A 85 3.43 -8.44 6.07
CA LEU A 85 2.29 -8.00 6.89
C LEU A 85 0.93 -8.22 6.20
N VAL A 86 0.91 -8.14 4.86
CA VAL A 86 -0.29 -8.28 4.03
C VAL A 86 -0.48 -9.71 3.55
N LEU A 87 0.60 -10.34 3.07
CA LEU A 87 0.57 -11.72 2.59
C LEU A 87 1.82 -12.44 3.12
N PRO A 88 1.68 -13.22 4.21
CA PRO A 88 2.76 -14.08 4.69
C PRO A 88 3.19 -15.02 3.57
N ASP A 89 4.50 -15.28 3.47
CA ASP A 89 5.10 -16.20 2.50
C ASP A 89 5.07 -15.73 1.02
N SER A 90 4.78 -14.45 0.74
CA SER A 90 4.99 -13.90 -0.62
C SER A 90 6.46 -13.50 -0.83
N GLU A 91 7.35 -14.47 -1.05
CA GLU A 91 8.72 -14.21 -1.51
C GLU A 91 8.83 -14.07 -3.04
#